data_AF-A0AAN9V2H0-F1
#
_entry.id   AF-A0AAN9V2H0-F1
#
_cell.length_a   1.000
_cell.length_b   1.000
_cell.length_c   1.000
_cell.angle_alpha   90.00
_cell.angle_beta   90.00
_cell.angle_gamma   90.00
#
_symmetry.space_group_name_H-M   'P 1'
#
loop_
_entity.id
_entity.type
_entity.pdbx_description
1 polymer ?
#
loop_
_entity_poly.entity_id
_entity_poly.type
_entity_poly.pdbx_seq_one_letter_code
_entity_poly.pdbx_strand_id
1 'polypeptide(L)'
;MLRFVLLVSVGATATAFPQRFEGESVTDASDNTTCGYYICGKNAICSRTKGYDECLCKPGFYGAAYGSNSVCTSEPECIDDSGCDDDKSCNRNNLCVNPCFYKCMDVGCEVKKHVAKCIYDGHLFWEPYVQATTPPSEGSSSEPHVQPTSPENEESSPQRQ
;
A
#
# COMPACT_ATOMS: atom_id res chain seq x y z
N MET A 1 -26.60 -49.31 72.22
CA MET A 1 -25.31 -48.62 72.42
C MET A 1 -24.47 -49.00 71.22
N LEU A 2 -24.11 -48.14 70.26
CA LEU A 2 -23.35 -46.90 70.38
C LEU A 2 -23.64 -46.02 69.15
N ARG A 3 -23.84 -44.72 69.35
CA ARG A 3 -24.04 -43.70 68.32
C ARG A 3 -22.71 -43.37 67.64
N PHE A 4 -22.70 -43.24 66.31
CA PHE A 4 -21.71 -42.41 65.60
C PHE A 4 -22.46 -41.30 64.87
N VAL A 5 -22.50 -40.14 65.53
CA VAL A 5 -22.62 -38.83 64.90
C VAL A 5 -21.22 -38.47 64.43
N LEU A 6 -21.04 -37.93 63.22
CA LEU A 6 -19.95 -37.02 62.80
C LEU A 6 -20.22 -36.64 61.32
N LEU A 7 -20.90 -35.52 61.07
CA LEU A 7 -20.38 -34.19 60.70
C LEU A 7 -20.42 -33.95 59.19
N VAL A 8 -21.38 -33.11 58.79
CA VAL A 8 -21.48 -32.50 57.46
C VAL A 8 -20.36 -31.46 57.36
N SER A 9 -19.32 -31.72 56.59
CA SER A 9 -18.26 -30.74 56.33
C SER A 9 -18.66 -29.86 55.15
N VAL A 10 -19.19 -28.68 55.47
CA VAL A 10 -19.23 -27.54 54.56
C VAL A 10 -17.79 -27.07 54.36
N GLY A 11 -17.28 -27.17 53.13
CA GLY A 11 -15.96 -26.68 52.75
C GLY A 11 -16.05 -25.93 51.43
N ALA A 12 -16.29 -24.63 51.49
CA ALA A 12 -16.09 -23.73 50.37
C ALA A 12 -14.60 -23.50 50.19
N THR A 13 -14.03 -23.89 49.04
CA THR A 13 -12.73 -23.39 48.60
C THR A 13 -12.93 -22.59 47.33
N ALA A 14 -13.12 -21.28 47.52
CA ALA A 14 -13.10 -20.29 46.48
C ALA A 14 -11.70 -20.22 45.83
N THR A 15 -11.73 -20.06 44.51
CA THR A 15 -10.76 -19.32 43.68
C THR A 15 -9.28 -19.69 43.81
N ALA A 16 -8.79 -20.46 42.82
CA ALA A 16 -7.47 -20.22 42.23
C ALA A 16 -7.49 -20.75 40.80
N PHE A 17 -7.75 -19.85 39.84
CA PHE A 17 -7.25 -20.04 38.48
C PHE A 17 -5.73 -19.79 38.55
N PRO A 18 -4.85 -20.79 38.34
CA PRO A 18 -3.50 -20.46 37.94
C PRO A 18 -3.57 -19.93 36.50
N GLN A 19 -3.69 -18.60 36.38
CA GLN A 19 -3.27 -17.88 35.19
C GLN A 19 -1.76 -18.03 35.11
N ARG A 20 -1.31 -19.12 34.49
CA ARG A 20 0.06 -19.20 34.00
C ARG A 20 0.07 -18.46 32.67
N PHE A 21 0.26 -17.13 32.74
CA PHE A 21 0.84 -16.39 31.63
C PHE A 21 2.31 -16.80 31.56
N GLU A 22 2.57 -17.94 30.94
CA GLU A 22 3.84 -18.12 30.26
C GLU A 22 3.84 -17.14 29.10
N GLY A 23 4.55 -16.02 29.29
CA GLY A 23 5.09 -15.28 28.17
C GLY A 23 6.06 -16.19 27.45
N GLU A 24 5.55 -17.09 26.61
CA GLU A 24 6.34 -17.74 25.59
C GLU A 24 6.72 -16.67 24.58
N SER A 25 7.91 -16.13 24.77
CA SER A 25 8.68 -15.59 23.66
C SER A 25 8.77 -16.70 22.61
N VAL A 26 7.90 -16.62 21.60
CA VAL A 26 7.95 -17.47 20.41
C VAL A 26 9.22 -17.13 19.64
N THR A 27 10.33 -17.67 20.08
CA THR A 27 11.50 -17.90 19.25
C THR A 27 11.86 -19.36 19.38
N ASP A 28 10.98 -20.22 18.87
CA ASP A 28 11.39 -21.57 18.51
C ASP A 28 12.16 -21.47 17.18
N ALA A 29 13.49 -21.50 17.29
CA ALA A 29 14.41 -21.43 16.17
C ALA A 29 14.50 -22.79 15.45
N SER A 30 13.35 -23.37 15.07
CA SER A 30 13.29 -24.60 14.30
C SER A 30 12.11 -24.70 13.31
N ASP A 31 11.42 -23.59 13.02
CA ASP A 31 10.45 -23.55 11.91
C ASP A 31 10.85 -22.45 10.92
N ASN A 32 10.86 -22.77 9.62
CA ASN A 32 11.25 -21.89 8.51
C ASN A 32 10.18 -20.81 8.23
N THR A 33 9.52 -20.35 9.29
CA THR A 33 8.33 -19.50 9.27
C THR A 33 8.65 -18.09 9.80
N THR A 34 9.77 -17.91 10.51
CA THR A 34 10.18 -16.61 11.06
C THR A 34 11.33 -15.99 10.26
N CYS A 35 11.07 -14.84 9.64
CA CYS A 35 12.01 -14.05 8.86
C CYS A 35 12.39 -12.77 9.63
N GLY A 36 13.42 -12.87 10.47
CA GLY A 36 13.75 -11.79 11.39
C GLY A 36 12.66 -11.63 12.45
N TYR A 37 11.91 -10.52 12.42
CA TYR A 37 10.74 -10.28 13.29
C TYR A 37 9.40 -10.56 12.59
N TYR A 38 9.43 -10.89 11.30
CA TYR A 38 8.22 -11.17 10.53
C TYR A 38 7.90 -12.66 10.56
N ILE A 39 6.60 -12.98 10.59
CA ILE A 39 6.13 -14.34 10.37
C ILE A 39 5.69 -14.42 8.90
N CYS A 40 6.29 -15.30 8.12
CA CYS A 40 5.91 -15.53 6.74
C CYS A 40 4.69 -16.46 6.66
N GLY A 41 3.87 -16.26 5.63
CA GLY A 41 2.70 -17.08 5.35
C GLY A 41 3.04 -18.47 4.81
N LYS A 42 2.00 -19.30 4.66
CA LYS A 42 2.14 -20.62 4.03
C LYS A 42 2.57 -20.47 2.57
N ASN A 43 3.49 -21.30 2.12
CA ASN A 43 4.11 -21.24 0.79
C ASN A 43 4.93 -19.96 0.51
N ALA A 44 5.22 -19.17 1.53
CA ALA A 44 6.26 -18.14 1.46
C ALA A 44 7.63 -18.70 1.87
N ILE A 45 8.67 -17.96 1.53
CA ILE A 45 10.06 -18.19 1.92
C ILE A 45 10.64 -16.88 2.44
N CYS A 46 11.44 -16.98 3.50
CA CYS A 46 12.25 -15.86 3.96
C CYS A 46 13.45 -15.66 3.04
N SER A 47 13.55 -14.49 2.42
CA SER A 47 14.70 -14.06 1.63
C SER A 47 15.50 -13.03 2.42
N ARG A 48 16.76 -13.36 2.76
CA ARG A 48 17.70 -12.48 3.46
C ARG A 48 18.72 -11.93 2.48
N THR A 49 18.56 -10.67 2.09
CA THR A 49 19.57 -9.94 1.31
C THR A 49 20.47 -9.14 2.28
N LYS A 50 21.69 -8.75 1.87
CA LYS A 50 22.70 -8.04 2.71
C LYS A 50 22.22 -6.65 3.20
N GLY A 51 21.18 -6.61 4.03
CA GLY A 51 20.58 -5.39 4.57
C GLY A 51 19.17 -5.56 5.15
N TYR A 52 18.39 -6.58 4.75
CA TYR A 52 17.03 -6.80 5.27
C TYR A 52 16.50 -8.22 4.99
N ASP A 53 15.54 -8.61 5.81
CA ASP A 53 14.76 -9.85 5.72
C ASP A 53 13.39 -9.55 5.11
N GLU A 54 12.99 -10.28 4.07
CA GLU A 54 11.69 -10.14 3.43
C GLU A 54 10.99 -11.50 3.24
N CYS A 55 9.68 -11.54 3.43
CA CYS A 55 8.87 -12.71 3.07
C CYS A 55 8.44 -12.60 1.60
N LEU A 56 8.78 -13.62 0.81
CA LEU A 56 8.40 -13.72 -0.61
C LEU A 56 7.63 -15.01 -0.84
N CYS A 57 6.63 -15.00 -1.74
CA CYS A 57 6.02 -16.25 -2.19
C CYS A 57 7.06 -17.11 -2.92
N LYS A 58 7.00 -18.44 -2.74
CA LYS A 58 7.86 -19.36 -3.49
C LYS A 58 7.67 -19.16 -5.00
N PRO A 59 8.67 -19.47 -5.85
CA PRO A 59 8.52 -19.37 -7.29
C PRO A 59 7.29 -20.13 -7.80
N GLY A 60 6.44 -19.47 -8.60
CA GLY A 60 5.18 -20.03 -9.09
C GLY A 60 4.00 -19.91 -8.11
N PHE A 61 4.20 -19.28 -6.95
CA PHE A 61 3.13 -18.91 -6.03
C PHE A 61 2.98 -17.38 -5.98
N TYR A 62 1.76 -16.95 -5.69
CA TYR A 62 1.31 -15.57 -5.71
C TYR A 62 0.47 -15.28 -4.46
N GLY A 63 0.33 -14.01 -4.09
CA GLY A 63 -0.45 -13.64 -2.92
C GLY A 63 0.31 -12.91 -1.81
N ALA A 64 -0.29 -12.93 -0.62
CA ALA A 64 0.25 -12.27 0.56
C ALA A 64 1.31 -13.17 1.24
N ALA A 65 2.55 -12.70 1.30
CA ALA A 65 3.65 -13.46 1.90
C ALA A 65 3.85 -13.20 3.41
N TYR A 66 3.26 -12.15 3.96
CA TYR A 66 3.43 -11.72 5.36
C TYR A 66 2.23 -12.10 6.22
N GLY A 67 2.48 -12.56 7.44
CA GLY A 67 1.48 -12.97 8.43
C GLY A 67 1.28 -14.49 8.43
N SER A 68 1.11 -15.06 9.62
CA SER A 68 0.91 -16.50 9.82
C SER A 68 -0.36 -17.04 9.15
N ASN A 69 -1.36 -16.19 8.98
CA ASN A 69 -2.64 -16.50 8.33
C ASN A 69 -2.62 -16.27 6.81
N SER A 70 -1.54 -15.72 6.27
CA SER A 70 -1.43 -15.45 4.84
C SER A 70 -0.99 -16.71 4.10
N VAL A 71 -1.52 -16.88 2.89
CA VAL A 71 -1.28 -18.08 2.08
C VAL A 71 -0.94 -17.63 0.67
N CYS A 72 0.23 -18.02 0.19
CA CYS A 72 0.52 -17.92 -1.24
C CYS A 72 -0.10 -19.11 -1.97
N THR A 73 -0.78 -18.84 -3.09
CA THR A 73 -1.48 -19.81 -3.94
C THR A 73 -0.76 -19.96 -5.29
N SER A 74 -0.84 -21.14 -5.89
CA SER A 74 -0.30 -21.37 -7.25
C SER A 74 -1.14 -20.71 -8.35
N GLU A 75 -2.37 -20.33 -8.00
CA GLU A 75 -3.28 -19.60 -8.87
C GLU A 75 -3.23 -18.11 -8.50
N PRO A 76 -2.85 -17.23 -9.44
CA PRO A 76 -2.85 -15.80 -9.22
C PRO A 76 -4.28 -15.25 -9.19
N GLU A 77 -4.50 -14.15 -8.47
CA GLU A 77 -5.77 -13.42 -8.52
C GLU A 77 -5.91 -12.66 -9.84
N CYS A 78 -4.80 -12.12 -10.34
CA CYS A 78 -4.74 -11.37 -11.59
C CYS A 78 -3.41 -11.62 -12.33
N ILE A 79 -3.41 -11.45 -13.65
CA ILE A 79 -2.20 -11.45 -14.48
C ILE A 79 -1.87 -10.02 -14.94
N ASP A 80 -2.90 -9.23 -15.16
CA ASP A 80 -2.84 -7.81 -15.49
C ASP A 80 -4.01 -7.08 -14.82
N ASP A 81 -4.05 -5.76 -14.99
CA ASP A 81 -5.07 -4.91 -14.41
C ASP A 81 -6.50 -5.29 -14.83
N SER A 82 -6.70 -5.86 -16.03
CA SER A 82 -8.02 -6.27 -16.51
C SER A 82 -8.61 -7.48 -15.76
N GLY A 83 -7.77 -8.20 -15.00
CA GLY A 83 -8.22 -9.25 -14.08
C GLY A 83 -8.82 -8.72 -12.78
N CYS A 84 -8.75 -7.42 -12.52
CA CYS A 84 -9.26 -6.78 -11.32
C CYS A 84 -10.47 -5.89 -11.60
N ASP A 85 -11.23 -5.55 -10.55
CA ASP A 85 -12.25 -4.49 -10.63
C ASP A 85 -11.61 -3.12 -10.96
N ASP A 86 -12.40 -2.19 -11.51
CA ASP A 86 -11.95 -0.85 -11.95
C ASP A 86 -11.29 -0.01 -10.82
N ASP A 87 -11.61 -0.30 -9.56
CA ASP A 87 -11.08 0.34 -8.35
C ASP A 87 -9.81 -0.32 -7.79
N LYS A 88 -9.31 -1.36 -8.44
CA LYS A 88 -8.13 -2.15 -8.05
C LYS A 88 -7.14 -2.25 -9.19
N SER A 89 -5.90 -2.60 -8.89
CA SER A 89 -4.87 -2.87 -9.90
C SER A 89 -4.07 -4.11 -9.53
N CYS A 90 -3.51 -4.76 -10.53
CA CYS A 90 -2.73 -5.96 -10.33
C CYS A 90 -1.33 -5.60 -9.84
N ASN A 91 -1.00 -5.98 -8.60
CA ASN A 91 0.35 -5.77 -8.09
C ASN A 91 1.34 -6.81 -8.62
N ARG A 92 2.62 -6.61 -8.30
CA ARG A 92 3.71 -7.54 -8.66
C ARG A 92 3.57 -8.94 -8.04
N ASN A 93 2.75 -9.08 -7.02
CA ASN A 93 2.46 -10.36 -6.37
C ASN A 93 1.18 -11.00 -6.94
N ASN A 94 0.66 -10.49 -8.06
CA ASN A 94 -0.54 -10.97 -8.75
C ASN A 94 -1.79 -10.99 -7.85
N LEU A 95 -1.94 -9.92 -7.07
CA LEU A 95 -3.09 -9.61 -6.24
C LEU A 95 -3.76 -8.32 -6.69
N CYS A 96 -5.08 -8.29 -6.65
CA CYS A 96 -5.88 -7.10 -6.90
C CYS A 96 -5.92 -6.24 -5.64
N VAL A 97 -5.10 -5.19 -5.65
CA VAL A 97 -4.96 -4.26 -4.53
C VAL A 97 -5.43 -2.88 -4.92
N ASN A 98 -5.91 -2.11 -3.95
CA ASN A 98 -6.25 -0.72 -4.21
C ASN A 98 -4.94 0.08 -4.44
N PRO A 99 -4.77 0.73 -5.62
CA PRO A 99 -3.55 1.43 -5.95
C PRO A 99 -3.25 2.65 -5.06
N CYS A 100 -4.26 3.18 -4.35
CA CYS A 100 -4.10 4.31 -3.45
C CYS A 100 -3.15 4.00 -2.29
N PHE A 101 -3.19 2.78 -1.75
CA PHE A 101 -2.45 2.42 -0.53
C PHE A 101 -0.93 2.57 -0.64
N TYR A 102 -0.38 2.46 -1.86
CA TYR A 102 1.06 2.56 -2.09
C TYR A 102 1.45 3.73 -3.00
N LYS A 103 0.49 4.58 -3.40
CA LYS A 103 0.75 5.74 -4.26
C LYS A 103 0.51 7.09 -3.57
N CYS A 104 -0.49 7.19 -2.69
CA CYS A 104 -0.99 8.49 -2.23
C CYS A 104 -0.73 8.84 -0.76
N MET A 105 0.06 8.05 -0.01
CA MET A 105 0.55 8.38 1.36
C MET A 105 -0.45 9.21 2.21
N ASP A 106 -1.67 8.69 2.39
CA ASP A 106 -2.72 9.26 3.24
C ASP A 106 -3.30 10.63 2.84
N VAL A 107 -3.21 11.02 1.56
CA VAL A 107 -4.04 12.11 1.00
C VAL A 107 -5.31 11.57 0.35
N GLY A 108 -6.22 12.45 -0.08
CA GLY A 108 -7.39 12.04 -0.86
C GLY A 108 -6.97 11.21 -2.07
N CYS A 109 -7.71 10.15 -2.40
CA CYS A 109 -7.40 9.31 -3.55
C CYS A 109 -8.66 8.86 -4.28
N GLU A 110 -8.65 8.98 -5.60
CA GLU A 110 -9.63 8.40 -6.51
C GLU A 110 -8.96 7.33 -7.37
N VAL A 111 -9.60 6.18 -7.56
CA VAL A 111 -9.14 5.18 -8.53
C VAL A 111 -9.96 5.32 -9.80
N LYS A 112 -9.28 5.41 -10.96
CA LYS A 112 -9.93 5.36 -12.27
C LYS A 112 -9.18 4.41 -13.18
N LYS A 113 -9.87 3.37 -13.65
CA LYS A 113 -9.33 2.34 -14.55
C LYS A 113 -7.99 1.79 -14.03
N HIS A 114 -8.00 1.27 -12.80
CA HIS A 114 -6.82 0.68 -12.16
C HIS A 114 -5.70 1.67 -11.81
N VAL A 115 -5.87 2.98 -12.05
CA VAL A 115 -4.87 4.02 -11.73
C VAL A 115 -5.30 4.85 -10.54
N ALA A 116 -4.45 4.94 -9.52
CA ALA A 116 -4.63 5.86 -8.41
C ALA A 116 -4.36 7.30 -8.81
N LYS A 117 -5.27 8.19 -8.40
CA LYS A 117 -5.24 9.62 -8.61
C LYS A 117 -5.24 10.30 -7.24
N CYS A 118 -4.09 10.81 -6.85
CA CYS A 118 -3.92 11.48 -5.57
C CYS A 118 -4.45 12.92 -5.65
N ILE A 119 -5.16 13.33 -4.61
CA ILE A 119 -5.75 14.65 -4.43
C ILE A 119 -5.00 15.35 -3.31
N TYR A 120 -4.17 16.33 -3.67
CA TYR A 120 -3.44 17.15 -2.70
C TYR A 120 -4.13 18.51 -2.62
N ASP A 121 -4.60 18.90 -1.43
CA ASP A 121 -5.16 20.23 -1.18
C ASP A 121 -6.27 20.65 -2.19
N GLY A 122 -7.14 19.70 -2.57
CA GLY A 122 -8.20 19.92 -3.55
C GLY A 122 -7.79 19.89 -5.03
N HIS A 123 -6.49 19.72 -5.34
CA HIS A 123 -5.97 19.65 -6.70
C HIS A 123 -5.58 18.22 -7.11
N LEU A 124 -5.95 17.87 -8.35
CA LEU A 124 -5.78 16.55 -8.96
C LEU A 124 -4.52 16.54 -9.84
N PHE A 125 -3.47 15.81 -9.45
CA PHE A 125 -2.25 15.68 -10.26
C PHE A 125 -2.29 14.42 -11.15
N TRP A 126 -1.84 14.53 -12.40
CA TRP A 126 -1.95 13.48 -13.42
C TRP A 126 -0.62 12.98 -14.01
N GLU A 127 0.54 13.41 -13.52
CA GLU A 127 1.80 13.03 -14.16
C GLU A 127 2.87 12.43 -13.22
N PRO A 128 3.68 11.48 -13.73
CA PRO A 128 4.81 10.90 -13.02
C PRO A 128 6.03 11.83 -13.11
N TYR A 129 6.63 12.13 -11.96
CA TYR A 129 7.92 12.85 -11.82
C TYR A 129 7.95 14.28 -12.41
N VAL A 130 7.48 15.25 -11.62
CA VAL A 130 8.20 16.52 -11.51
C VAL A 130 8.70 16.63 -10.07
N GLN A 131 10.01 16.56 -9.90
CA GLN A 131 10.65 16.89 -8.64
C GLN A 131 10.13 18.27 -8.21
N ALA A 132 9.65 18.36 -6.98
CA ALA A 132 9.24 19.61 -6.37
C ALA A 132 10.44 20.55 -6.28
N THR A 133 10.72 21.28 -7.35
CA THR A 133 11.52 22.49 -7.30
C THR A 133 10.67 23.62 -7.84
N THR A 134 10.14 24.36 -6.88
CA THR A 134 9.46 25.66 -6.94
C THR A 134 8.00 25.69 -7.41
N PRO A 135 7.09 26.31 -6.62
CA PRO A 135 5.74 26.60 -7.08
C PRO A 135 5.79 27.64 -8.21
N PRO A 136 4.95 27.51 -9.26
CA PRO A 136 4.84 28.54 -10.28
C PRO A 136 4.22 29.77 -9.62
N SER A 137 5.00 30.86 -9.56
CA SER A 137 4.48 32.18 -9.29
C SER A 137 3.42 32.51 -10.35
N GLU A 138 2.19 32.72 -9.89
CA GLU A 138 1.10 33.25 -10.69
C GLU A 138 1.52 34.54 -11.40
N GLY A 139 1.12 34.69 -12.66
CA GLY A 139 1.11 36.00 -13.32
C GLY A 139 1.41 35.94 -14.81
N SER A 140 0.35 35.91 -15.62
CA SER A 140 0.09 36.90 -16.68
C SER A 140 -0.87 36.31 -17.72
N SER A 141 -2.15 36.67 -17.58
CA SER A 141 -3.10 36.64 -18.68
C SER A 141 -2.64 37.55 -19.82
N SER A 142 -2.77 37.10 -21.06
CA SER A 142 -3.15 38.00 -22.15
C SER A 142 -3.83 37.20 -23.26
N GLU A 143 -5.09 37.57 -23.51
CA GLU A 143 -5.94 37.10 -24.61
C GLU A 143 -5.35 37.46 -25.99
N PRO A 144 -5.81 36.81 -27.07
CA PRO A 144 -5.20 36.93 -28.39
C PRO A 144 -5.66 38.19 -29.11
N HIS A 145 -4.74 39.12 -29.34
CA HIS A 145 -4.98 40.24 -30.25
C HIS A 145 -4.80 39.80 -31.71
N VAL A 146 -5.90 39.87 -32.45
CA VAL A 146 -6.03 39.69 -33.90
C VAL A 146 -5.21 40.73 -34.66
N GLN A 147 -4.37 40.30 -35.61
CA GLN A 147 -3.66 41.18 -36.54
C GLN A 147 -4.62 41.76 -37.59
N PRO A 148 -4.60 43.08 -37.87
CA PRO A 148 -5.13 43.61 -39.11
C PRO A 148 -4.04 43.66 -40.19
N THR A 149 -4.42 43.26 -41.40
CA THR A 149 -3.65 43.34 -42.63
C THR A 149 -3.39 44.81 -43.03
N SER A 150 -2.19 45.12 -43.51
CA SER A 150 -1.84 46.44 -44.06
C SER A 150 -1.97 46.45 -45.60
N PRO A 151 -2.61 47.47 -46.21
CA PRO A 151 -2.72 47.62 -47.66
C PRO A 151 -1.63 48.54 -48.27
N GLU A 152 -1.69 48.59 -49.59
CA GLU A 152 -0.76 49.02 -50.62
C GLU A 152 -0.34 50.52 -50.72
N ASN A 153 0.88 50.71 -51.27
CA ASN A 153 1.36 51.69 -52.29
C ASN A 153 1.72 53.17 -51.98
N GLU A 154 2.75 53.61 -52.75
CA GLU A 154 3.19 54.99 -53.13
C GLU A 154 3.88 55.86 -52.06
N GLU A 155 4.88 56.73 -52.31
CA GLU A 155 5.68 57.11 -53.49
C GLU A 155 6.85 58.02 -52.99
N SER A 156 8.04 57.87 -53.60
CA SER A 156 9.08 58.89 -53.89
C SER A 156 9.90 59.65 -52.81
N SER A 157 11.19 59.76 -53.17
CA SER A 157 12.05 60.97 -53.10
C SER A 157 13.02 61.14 -51.89
N PRO A 158 14.07 61.99 -51.98
CA PRO A 158 15.40 61.59 -52.47
C PRO A 158 16.52 61.89 -51.46
N GLN A 159 17.67 61.22 -51.53
CA GLN A 159 18.90 61.76 -50.91
C GLN A 159 20.11 61.70 -51.84
N ARG A 160 20.57 62.92 -52.12
CA ARG A 160 21.84 63.33 -52.70
C ARG A 160 22.90 63.30 -51.58
N GLN A 161 24.02 62.63 -51.80
CA GLN A 161 25.36 63.02 -51.35
C GLN A 161 26.40 62.16 -52.06
#